data_AF-C4K7P3-F1
#
_entry.id   AF-C4K7P3-F1
#
_cell.length_a   1.000
_cell.length_b   1.000
_cell.length_c   1.000
_cell.angle_alpha   90.00
_cell.angle_beta   90.00
_cell.angle_gamma   90.00
#
_symmetry.space_group_name_H-M   'P 1'
#
loop_
_entity.id
_entity.type
_entity.pdbx_description
1 polymer ?
#
loop_
_entity_poly.entity_id
_entity_poly.type
_entity_poly.pdbx_seq_one_letter_code
_entity_poly.pdbx_strand_id
1 'polypeptide(L)'
;MGSKNNHLGRSITLGQYLDISNRAYELMGKPQERSQKVFKGLRYSAWHNTALLQWSLRAGITKHITFHSGRHTFAVLQLADLPAMPKPELQSLSNQTPSTAYLARKQELNASIESL
;
A
#
# COMPACT_ATOMS: atom_id res chain seq x y z
N MET A 1 10.25 6.72 -49.29
CA MET A 1 8.87 6.73 -48.76
C MET A 1 8.60 5.37 -48.12
N GLY A 2 8.09 5.34 -46.88
CA GLY A 2 7.77 4.12 -46.10
C GLY A 2 9.01 3.50 -45.44
N SER A 3 9.05 3.07 -44.18
CA SER A 3 8.01 2.83 -43.16
C SER A 3 8.67 3.05 -41.78
N LYS A 4 8.10 3.89 -40.92
CA LYS A 4 8.51 3.99 -39.52
C LYS A 4 7.63 3.04 -38.71
N ASN A 5 8.19 1.89 -38.33
CA ASN A 5 7.50 0.95 -37.44
C ASN A 5 7.42 1.57 -36.04
N ASN A 6 6.22 1.99 -35.68
CA ASN A 6 5.88 2.47 -34.35
C ASN A 6 5.92 1.29 -33.37
N HIS A 7 7.00 1.18 -32.59
CA HIS A 7 7.00 0.37 -31.37
C HIS A 7 6.24 1.14 -30.29
N LEU A 8 4.90 1.07 -30.34
CA LEU A 8 4.05 1.41 -29.21
C LEU A 8 4.30 0.35 -28.13
N GLY A 9 5.31 0.59 -27.31
CA GLY A 9 5.46 -0.07 -26.02
C GLY A 9 4.18 0.17 -25.21
N ARG A 10 3.30 -0.82 -25.17
CA ARG A 10 2.16 -0.83 -24.26
C ARG A 10 2.71 -0.86 -22.84
N SER A 11 2.75 0.30 -22.19
CA SER A 11 2.87 0.39 -20.74
C SER A 11 1.60 -0.22 -20.15
N ILE A 12 1.63 -1.53 -19.87
CA ILE A 12 0.64 -2.20 -19.05
C ILE A 12 0.80 -1.68 -17.62
N THR A 13 0.09 -0.60 -17.28
CA THR A 13 0.02 -0.11 -15.91
C THR A 13 -0.82 -1.09 -15.10
N LEU A 14 -0.18 -2.14 -14.56
CA LEU A 14 -0.80 -3.06 -13.62
C LEU A 14 -1.23 -2.24 -12.39
N GLY A 15 -2.55 -2.03 -12.25
CA GLY A 15 -3.11 -1.38 -11.08
C GLY A 15 -2.95 -2.29 -9.86
N GLN A 16 -2.26 -1.81 -8.83
CA GLN A 16 -2.19 -2.51 -7.56
C GLN A 16 -3.36 -2.06 -6.67
N TYR A 17 -4.07 -3.02 -6.10
CA TYR A 17 -5.11 -2.78 -5.10
C TYR A 17 -4.51 -2.90 -3.71
N LEU A 18 -4.85 -1.94 -2.85
CA LEU A 18 -4.51 -1.95 -1.43
C LEU A 18 -5.75 -1.52 -0.65
N ASP A 19 -6.12 -2.33 0.34
CA ASP A 19 -7.20 -1.99 1.25
C ASP A 19 -6.79 -0.81 2.14
N ILE A 20 -7.74 0.08 2.37
CA ILE A 20 -7.57 1.22 3.26
C ILE A 20 -8.14 0.89 4.63
N SER A 21 -7.55 1.45 5.68
CA SER A 21 -8.08 1.27 7.03
C SER A 21 -9.42 1.99 7.21
N ASN A 22 -10.24 1.50 8.15
CA ASN A 22 -11.52 2.14 8.50
C ASN A 22 -11.33 3.62 8.86
N ARG A 23 -10.23 3.97 9.54
CA ARG A 23 -9.93 5.36 9.89
C ARG A 23 -9.67 6.24 8.67
N ALA A 24 -8.96 5.71 7.67
CA ALA A 24 -8.76 6.42 6.41
C ALA A 24 -10.08 6.56 5.64
N TYR A 25 -10.93 5.54 5.66
CA TYR A 25 -12.27 5.59 5.07
C TYR A 25 -13.15 6.68 5.67
N GLU A 26 -13.19 6.79 7.01
CA GLU A 26 -13.92 7.85 7.71
C GLU A 26 -13.47 9.27 7.30
N LEU A 27 -12.16 9.46 7.08
CA LEU A 27 -11.59 10.75 6.68
C LEU A 27 -11.92 11.16 5.24
N MET A 28 -12.27 10.22 4.36
CA MET A 28 -12.63 10.51 2.97
C MET A 28 -14.05 11.07 2.81
N GLY A 29 -14.90 10.92 3.84
CA GLY A 29 -16.28 11.39 3.81
C GLY A 29 -17.24 10.45 3.06
N LYS A 30 -18.37 10.99 2.61
CA LYS A 30 -19.43 10.19 1.98
C LYS A 30 -19.04 9.80 0.54
N PRO A 31 -19.23 8.52 0.14
CA PRO A 31 -19.02 8.09 -1.24
C PRO A 31 -19.82 8.92 -2.23
N GLN A 32 -19.18 9.30 -3.34
CA GLN A 32 -19.82 9.98 -4.47
C GLN A 32 -19.99 9.03 -5.65
N GLU A 33 -20.46 9.53 -6.80
CA GLU A 33 -20.55 8.73 -8.02
C GLU A 33 -19.21 8.12 -8.44
N ARG A 34 -19.26 6.90 -9.01
CA ARG A 34 -18.08 6.14 -9.44
C ARG A 34 -17.17 6.88 -10.44
N SER A 35 -17.73 7.83 -11.19
CA SER A 35 -17.01 8.65 -12.18
C SER A 35 -16.22 9.80 -11.56
N GLN A 36 -16.47 10.14 -10.29
CA GLN A 36 -15.90 11.30 -9.63
C GLN A 36 -14.58 10.94 -8.93
N LYS A 37 -13.63 11.88 -8.95
CA LYS A 37 -12.40 11.76 -8.15
C LYS A 37 -12.73 11.89 -6.67
N VAL A 38 -12.11 11.04 -5.86
CA VAL A 38 -12.19 11.10 -4.39
C VAL A 38 -11.69 12.45 -3.87
N PHE A 39 -10.52 12.90 -4.32
CA PHE A 39 -9.95 14.20 -3.95
C PHE A 39 -10.04 15.20 -5.11
N LYS A 40 -10.97 16.15 -5.01
CA LYS A 40 -11.11 17.26 -5.97
C LYS A 40 -10.14 18.39 -5.61
N GLY A 41 -9.44 18.94 -6.60
CA GLY A 41 -8.50 20.06 -6.39
C GLY A 41 -7.11 19.68 -5.86
N LEU A 42 -6.90 18.41 -5.48
CA LEU A 42 -5.57 17.91 -5.10
C LEU A 42 -4.67 17.83 -6.34
N ARG A 43 -3.73 18.77 -6.45
CA ARG A 43 -2.70 18.80 -7.51
C ARG A 43 -1.33 18.78 -6.87
N TYR A 44 -0.37 18.10 -7.49
CA TYR A 44 1.01 18.20 -7.04
C TYR A 44 1.52 19.64 -7.26
N SER A 45 1.67 20.40 -6.18
CA SER A 45 2.10 21.80 -6.22
C SER A 45 2.79 22.19 -4.92
N ALA A 46 3.60 23.26 -4.98
CA ALA A 46 4.30 23.81 -3.81
C ALA A 46 3.33 24.19 -2.67
N TRP A 47 2.11 24.61 -3.01
CA TRP A 47 1.07 24.96 -2.03
C TRP A 47 0.75 23.83 -1.05
N HIS A 48 0.62 22.59 -1.56
CA HIS A 48 0.31 21.44 -0.71
C HIS A 48 1.48 21.07 0.21
N ASN A 49 2.72 21.31 -0.22
CA ASN A 49 3.89 21.14 0.64
C ASN A 49 3.88 22.15 1.80
N THR A 50 3.49 23.40 1.54
CA THR A 50 3.33 24.41 2.60
C THR A 50 2.22 24.05 3.57
N ALA A 51 1.06 23.59 3.07
CA ALA A 51 -0.03 23.14 3.92
C ALA A 51 0.39 21.98 4.82
N LEU A 52 1.10 20.98 4.27
CA LEU A 52 1.62 19.85 5.03
C LEU A 52 2.59 20.30 6.14
N LEU A 53 3.53 21.20 5.81
CA LEU A 53 4.46 21.78 6.79
C LEU A 53 3.71 22.47 7.93
N GLN A 54 2.71 23.29 7.62
CA GLN A 54 1.89 23.98 8.63
C GLN A 54 1.15 22.98 9.53
N TRP A 55 0.63 21.89 8.96
CA TRP A 55 -0.05 20.85 9.73
C TRP A 55 0.92 20.14 10.68
N SER A 56 2.13 19.81 10.21
CA SER A 56 3.17 19.21 11.04
C SER A 56 3.58 20.13 12.20
N LEU A 57 3.80 21.42 11.93
CA LEU A 57 4.15 22.39 12.97
C LEU A 57 3.06 22.53 14.03
N ARG A 58 1.77 22.57 13.62
CA ARG A 58 0.64 22.61 14.57
C ARG A 58 0.52 21.34 15.42
N ALA A 59 0.99 20.20 14.91
CA ALA A 59 1.07 18.95 15.66
C ALA A 59 2.34 18.87 16.55
N GLY A 60 3.16 19.94 16.62
CA GLY A 60 4.40 19.96 17.39
C GLY A 60 5.57 19.24 16.71
N ILE A 61 5.43 18.86 15.44
CA ILE A 61 6.47 18.16 14.68
C ILE A 61 7.33 19.19 13.95
N THR A 62 8.59 19.33 14.38
CA THR A 62 9.56 20.28 13.81
C THR A 62 10.44 19.69 12.71
N LYS A 63 10.41 18.36 12.53
CA LYS A 63 11.13 17.68 11.45
C LYS A 63 10.53 18.08 10.09
N HIS A 64 11.37 18.20 9.07
CA HIS A 64 10.91 18.46 7.70
C HIS A 64 10.17 17.25 7.13
N ILE A 65 8.83 17.34 7.05
CA ILE A 65 7.95 16.28 6.54
C ILE A 65 7.50 16.61 5.12
N THR A 66 7.59 15.62 4.23
CA THR A 66 7.09 15.70 2.85
C THR A 66 6.16 14.53 2.54
N PHE A 67 5.51 14.54 1.38
CA PHE A 67 4.76 13.37 0.90
C PHE A 67 5.65 12.11 0.78
N HIS A 68 6.94 12.27 0.47
CA HIS A 68 7.87 11.14 0.44
C HIS A 68 8.08 10.55 1.84
N SER A 69 8.17 11.39 2.87
CA SER A 69 8.24 10.93 4.26
C SER A 69 7.05 10.05 4.62
N GLY A 70 5.84 10.42 4.21
CA GLY A 70 4.63 9.62 4.42
C GLY A 70 4.69 8.25 3.72
N ARG A 71 5.17 8.18 2.47
CA ARG A 71 5.37 6.90 1.76
C ARG A 71 6.42 6.01 2.44
N HIS A 72 7.52 6.59 2.90
CA HIS A 72 8.54 5.84 3.64
C HIS A 72 8.00 5.30 4.96
N THR A 73 7.29 6.11 5.73
CA THR A 73 6.64 5.67 6.96
C THR A 73 5.65 4.54 6.68
N PHE A 74 4.81 4.67 5.66
CA PHE A 74 3.88 3.62 5.25
C PHE A 74 4.61 2.32 4.88
N ALA A 75 5.69 2.38 4.10
CA ALA A 75 6.47 1.20 3.73
C ALA A 75 7.13 0.52 4.93
N VAL A 76 7.72 1.29 5.85
CA VAL A 76 8.34 0.76 7.07
C VAL A 76 7.30 0.16 8.01
N LEU A 77 6.15 0.82 8.19
CA LEU A 77 5.04 0.26 8.97
C LEU A 77 4.53 -1.03 8.33
N GLN A 78 4.38 -1.06 7.01
CA GLN A 78 3.95 -2.29 6.33
C GLN A 78 4.94 -3.43 6.56
N LEU A 79 6.25 -3.17 6.61
CA LEU A 79 7.29 -4.16 6.93
C LEU A 79 7.34 -4.54 8.41
N ALA A 80 7.01 -3.63 9.32
CA ALA A 80 6.99 -3.87 10.76
C ALA A 80 5.71 -4.61 11.21
N ASP A 81 4.58 -4.32 10.54
CA ASP A 81 3.28 -4.97 10.73
C ASP A 81 3.14 -6.25 9.90
N LEU A 82 4.08 -6.54 8.98
CA LEU A 82 4.26 -7.93 8.56
C LEU A 82 4.43 -8.70 9.86
N PRO A 83 3.61 -9.74 10.12
CA PRO A 83 3.76 -10.51 11.34
C PRO A 83 5.22 -10.88 11.38
N ALA A 84 5.93 -10.38 12.40
CA ALA A 84 7.22 -10.93 12.76
C ALA A 84 6.98 -12.43 12.69
N MET A 85 7.65 -13.10 11.74
CA MET A 85 7.60 -14.55 11.58
C MET A 85 7.42 -15.09 13.00
N PRO A 86 6.27 -15.73 13.32
CA PRO A 86 5.98 -16.10 14.69
C PRO A 86 7.26 -16.72 15.19
N LYS A 87 7.92 -16.09 16.19
CA LYS A 87 9.25 -16.53 16.65
C LYS A 87 9.08 -18.03 16.76
N PRO A 88 9.77 -18.84 15.93
CA PRO A 88 9.55 -20.26 15.97
C PRO A 88 9.78 -20.58 17.43
N GLU A 89 8.77 -21.13 18.07
CA GLU A 89 8.87 -21.60 19.43
C GLU A 89 10.02 -22.60 19.35
N LEU A 90 11.21 -22.15 19.74
CA LEU A 90 12.48 -22.86 19.54
C LEU A 90 12.52 -23.99 20.56
N GLN A 91 11.58 -24.93 20.46
CA GLN A 91 11.51 -26.08 21.34
C GLN A 91 10.83 -27.33 20.74
N SER A 92 10.30 -27.35 19.51
CA SER A 92 9.75 -28.62 18.97
C SER A 92 9.82 -28.92 17.47
N LEU A 93 10.28 -28.02 16.58
CA LEU A 93 10.29 -28.28 15.14
C LEU A 93 11.65 -28.04 14.49
N SER A 94 12.65 -28.86 14.81
CA SER A 94 13.96 -28.80 14.16
C SER A 94 13.98 -29.36 12.72
N ASN A 95 12.89 -29.93 12.20
CA ASN A 95 12.97 -30.82 11.04
C ASN A 95 12.02 -30.52 9.87
N GLN A 96 11.41 -29.32 9.76
CA GLN A 96 10.59 -28.99 8.58
C GLN A 96 11.03 -27.68 7.92
N THR A 97 11.39 -27.78 6.64
CA THR A 97 11.87 -26.65 5.83
C THR A 97 10.76 -25.62 5.60
N PRO A 98 11.09 -24.31 5.52
CA PRO A 98 10.11 -23.22 5.46
C PRO A 98 9.10 -23.31 4.29
N SER A 99 9.44 -24.07 3.25
CA SER A 99 8.60 -24.29 2.08
C SER A 99 7.29 -25.02 2.39
N THR A 100 7.28 -25.93 3.37
CA THR A 100 6.10 -26.77 3.64
C THR A 100 4.98 -25.97 4.32
N ALA A 101 5.34 -25.08 5.24
CA ALA A 101 4.37 -24.25 5.97
C ALA A 101 3.72 -23.17 5.07
N TYR A 102 4.48 -22.58 4.15
CA TYR A 102 3.97 -21.61 3.18
C TYR A 102 2.98 -22.25 2.19
N LEU A 103 3.28 -23.46 1.71
CA LEU A 103 2.40 -24.19 0.80
C LEU A 103 1.09 -24.63 1.47
N ALA A 104 1.15 -25.04 2.74
CA ALA A 104 -0.04 -25.40 3.52
C ALA A 104 -1.01 -24.21 3.68
N ARG A 105 -0.48 -23.02 4.02
CA ARG A 105 -1.30 -21.80 4.15
C ARG A 105 -1.92 -21.37 2.81
N LYS A 106 -1.20 -21.56 1.70
CA LYS A 106 -1.72 -21.30 0.35
C LYS A 106 -2.84 -22.27 -0.05
N GLN A 107 -2.78 -23.53 0.40
CA GLN A 107 -3.83 -24.52 0.18
C GLN A 107 -5.11 -24.21 0.98
N GLU A 108 -4.99 -23.77 2.23
CA GLU A 108 -6.14 -23.37 3.07
C GLU A 108 -6.89 -22.16 2.50
N LEU A 109 -6.14 -21.16 2.01
CA LEU A 109 -6.71 -19.98 1.35
C LEU A 109 -7.40 -20.35 0.03
N ASN A 110 -6.79 -21.22 -0.78
CA ASN A 110 -7.42 -21.70 -2.01
C ASN A 110 -8.69 -22.53 -1.74
N ALA A 111 -8.69 -23.35 -0.69
CA ALA A 111 -9.86 -24.14 -0.30
C ALA A 111 -11.05 -23.26 0.16
N SER A 112 -10.78 -22.11 0.78
CA SER A 112 -11.82 -21.15 1.18
C SER A 112 -12.35 -20.33 0.00
N ILE A 113 -11.57 -20.19 -1.08
CA ILE A 113 -11.98 -19.48 -2.31
C ILE A 113 -12.85 -20.37 -3.20
N GLU A 114 -12.60 -21.68 -3.22
CA GLU A 114 -13.40 -22.67 -3.99
C GLU A 114 -14.71 -23.11 -3.29
N SER A 115 -14.91 -22.74 -2.02
CA SER A 115 -16.14 -23.01 -1.25
C SER A 115 -17.17 -21.87 -1.28
N LEU A 116 -16.96 -20.86 -2.13
CA LEU A 116 -17.90 -19.77 -2.45
C LEU A 116 -18.33 -19.88 -3.92
#